data_AF-A0A6P2BKV8-F1
#
_entry.id   AF-A0A6P2BKV8-F1
#
_cell.length_a   1.000
_cell.length_b   1.000
_cell.length_c   1.000
_cell.angle_alpha   90.00
_cell.angle_beta   90.00
_cell.angle_gamma   90.00
#
_symmetry.space_group_name_H-M   'P 1'
#
loop_
_entity.id
_entity.type
_entity.pdbx_description
1 polymer ?
#
loop_
_entity_poly.entity_id
_entity_poly.type
_entity_poly.pdbx_seq_one_letter_code
_entity_poly.pdbx_strand_id
1 'polypeptide(L)'
;MREEQGSPPLAPELVQRVRMVMVEPTHPGNIGAAARAMKTMGLERLTLVNPLHFPDNEARLREARFRAASAVDVVDAATVVSTLAEAIDDCTLVIGASARSRRVPWPLVDAREAARAVLDEVPRGEVAILFGRESSGLTTEELARCQRHLHIATDPAYTSLNVAMAMQIVAYEIRQSWLDAGARPPEPAWDRPWAEAAAVEGLLEHLSEVLDQVNYYDRREPGQVMLRMRRLFFRTRLDQVEINILRGLLTNVQKRAGLAGKGSRDANLD
;
A
#
# COMPACT_ATOMS: atom_id res chain seq x y z
N MET A 1 27.58 -14.56 -5.85
CA MET A 1 26.26 -14.59 -6.53
C MET A 1 25.21 -14.47 -5.45
N ARG A 2 24.62 -13.28 -5.27
CA ARG A 2 23.40 -13.14 -4.47
C ARG A 2 22.28 -13.57 -5.40
N GLU A 3 21.50 -14.57 -5.03
CA GLU A 3 20.22 -14.82 -5.68
C GLU A 3 19.42 -13.52 -5.60
N GLU A 4 19.12 -12.93 -6.76
CA GLU A 4 18.13 -11.87 -6.85
C GLU A 4 16.79 -12.48 -6.44
N GLN A 5 16.48 -12.42 -5.15
CA GLN A 5 15.13 -12.66 -4.65
C GLN A 5 14.25 -11.52 -5.17
N GLY A 6 13.83 -11.64 -6.42
CA GLY A 6 12.89 -10.72 -7.04
C GLY A 6 11.56 -10.74 -6.27
N SER A 7 10.86 -9.62 -6.27
CA SER A 7 9.50 -9.56 -5.72
C SER A 7 8.60 -10.59 -6.40
N PRO A 8 7.65 -11.22 -5.68
CA PRO A 8 6.84 -12.30 -6.23
C PRO A 8 5.99 -11.82 -7.43
N PRO A 9 5.67 -12.73 -8.38
CA PRO A 9 4.82 -12.42 -9.53
C PRO A 9 3.37 -12.22 -9.09
N LEU A 10 2.61 -11.35 -9.77
CA LEU A 10 1.18 -11.16 -9.47
C LEU A 10 0.43 -12.50 -9.55
N ALA A 11 -0.65 -12.62 -8.76
CA ALA A 11 -1.54 -13.78 -8.84
C ALA A 11 -2.09 -13.93 -10.28
N PRO A 12 -2.16 -15.16 -10.83
CA PRO A 12 -2.63 -15.39 -12.20
C PRO A 12 -3.99 -14.75 -12.50
N GLU A 13 -4.90 -14.74 -11.53
CA GLU A 13 -6.24 -14.16 -11.67
C GLU A 13 -6.18 -12.64 -11.88
N LEU A 14 -5.26 -11.94 -11.22
CA LEU A 14 -5.04 -10.51 -11.42
C LEU A 14 -4.54 -10.21 -12.83
N VAL A 15 -3.54 -10.99 -13.29
CA VAL A 15 -3.00 -10.84 -14.65
C VAL A 15 -4.09 -11.13 -15.69
N GLN A 16 -4.92 -12.13 -15.43
CA GLN A 16 -5.95 -12.59 -16.35
C GLN A 16 -7.23 -11.77 -16.34
N ARG A 17 -7.59 -11.05 -15.28
CA ARG A 17 -8.90 -10.38 -15.17
C ARG A 17 -8.85 -8.86 -15.09
N VAL A 18 -7.67 -8.26 -14.96
CA VAL A 18 -7.51 -6.79 -14.96
C VAL A 18 -7.14 -6.29 -16.34
N ARG A 19 -8.07 -5.59 -16.98
CA ARG A 19 -7.94 -5.00 -18.31
C ARG A 19 -7.61 -3.52 -18.20
N MET A 20 -6.47 -3.12 -18.76
CA MET A 20 -6.09 -1.72 -18.89
C MET A 20 -6.57 -1.23 -20.25
N VAL A 21 -7.51 -0.29 -20.29
CA VAL A 21 -8.19 0.15 -21.52
C VAL A 21 -7.76 1.56 -21.89
N MET A 22 -7.25 1.74 -23.11
CA MET A 22 -6.99 3.07 -23.69
C MET A 22 -8.11 3.41 -24.68
N VAL A 23 -8.80 4.52 -24.45
CA VAL A 23 -9.90 4.99 -25.31
C VAL A 23 -9.38 6.04 -26.29
N GLU A 24 -9.47 5.70 -27.58
CA GLU A 24 -9.01 6.50 -28.71
C GLU A 24 -7.59 7.06 -28.55
N PRO A 25 -6.58 6.21 -28.24
CA PRO A 25 -5.21 6.69 -28.12
C PRO A 25 -4.74 7.27 -29.46
N THR A 26 -4.19 8.48 -29.41
CA THR A 26 -3.76 9.19 -30.63
C THR A 26 -2.31 8.92 -30.98
N HIS A 27 -1.45 8.63 -30.00
CA HIS A 27 -0.01 8.46 -30.20
C HIS A 27 0.44 7.02 -29.92
N PRO A 28 0.89 6.27 -30.93
CA PRO A 28 1.38 4.89 -30.78
C PRO A 28 2.53 4.75 -29.77
N GLY A 29 3.36 5.79 -29.63
CA GLY A 29 4.39 5.81 -28.59
C GLY A 29 3.85 5.77 -27.16
N ASN A 30 2.62 6.25 -26.91
CA ASN A 30 1.96 6.11 -25.62
C ASN A 30 1.43 4.70 -25.38
N ILE A 31 0.97 4.00 -26.43
CA ILE A 31 0.58 2.58 -26.36
C ILE A 31 1.79 1.74 -25.92
N GLY A 32 2.94 1.95 -26.55
CA GLY A 32 4.18 1.28 -26.17
C GLY A 32 4.63 1.61 -24.75
N ALA A 33 4.60 2.89 -24.36
CA ALA A 33 4.95 3.30 -23.00
C ALA A 33 3.99 2.73 -21.94
N ALA A 34 2.69 2.65 -22.25
CA ALA A 34 1.68 2.03 -21.41
C ALA A 34 1.93 0.52 -21.24
N ALA A 35 2.17 -0.20 -22.33
CA ALA A 35 2.54 -1.62 -22.29
C ALA A 35 3.78 -1.87 -21.43
N ARG A 36 4.80 -1.03 -21.55
CA ARG A 36 5.99 -1.08 -20.70
C ARG A 36 5.64 -0.86 -19.23
N ALA A 37 4.82 0.15 -18.92
CA ALA A 37 4.42 0.45 -17.55
C ALA A 37 3.64 -0.71 -16.90
N MET A 38 2.72 -1.31 -17.66
CA MET A 38 1.94 -2.48 -17.26
C MET A 38 2.84 -3.68 -16.97
N LYS A 39 3.69 -4.07 -17.94
CA LYS A 39 4.56 -5.24 -17.81
C LYS A 39 5.54 -5.10 -16.66
N THR A 40 6.08 -3.90 -16.44
CA THR A 40 6.96 -3.61 -15.30
C THR A 40 6.30 -3.92 -13.95
N MET A 41 4.97 -3.80 -13.87
CA MET A 41 4.19 -4.08 -12.65
C MET A 41 3.57 -5.49 -12.62
N GLY A 42 3.68 -6.24 -13.71
CA GLY A 42 3.15 -7.60 -13.87
C GLY A 42 1.75 -7.68 -14.53
N LEU A 43 1.26 -6.59 -15.10
CA LEU A 43 -0.01 -6.55 -15.84
C LEU A 43 0.24 -6.74 -17.34
N GLU A 44 -0.67 -7.46 -18.01
CA GLU A 44 -0.45 -7.87 -19.41
C GLU A 44 -1.66 -7.62 -20.32
N ARG A 45 -2.87 -7.45 -19.80
CA ARG A 45 -4.08 -7.29 -20.62
C ARG A 45 -4.34 -5.84 -21.01
N LEU A 46 -3.85 -5.47 -22.19
CA LEU A 46 -4.09 -4.18 -22.82
C LEU A 46 -5.26 -4.26 -23.81
N THR A 47 -6.18 -3.29 -23.74
CA THR A 47 -7.27 -3.13 -24.71
C THR A 47 -7.30 -1.72 -25.26
N LEU A 48 -7.44 -1.59 -26.58
CA LEU A 48 -7.44 -0.33 -27.29
C LEU A 48 -8.82 -0.15 -27.95
N VAL A 49 -9.53 0.90 -27.56
CA VAL A 49 -10.82 1.24 -28.16
C VAL A 49 -10.58 2.27 -29.26
N ASN A 50 -10.89 1.90 -30.50
CA ASN A 50 -10.80 2.77 -31.67
C ASN A 50 -9.48 3.59 -31.75
N PRO A 51 -8.30 2.94 -31.69
CA PRO A 51 -7.02 3.66 -31.77
C PRO A 51 -6.81 4.28 -33.15
N LEU A 52 -6.37 5.54 -33.19
CA LEU A 52 -6.34 6.31 -34.45
C LEU A 52 -5.35 5.77 -35.50
N HIS A 53 -4.25 5.15 -35.06
CA HIS A 53 -3.13 4.76 -35.92
C HIS A 53 -2.56 3.37 -35.59
N PHE A 54 -3.37 2.45 -35.08
CA PHE A 54 -2.94 1.11 -34.65
C PHE A 54 -4.02 0.06 -35.00
N PRO A 55 -3.68 -1.17 -35.40
CA PRO A 55 -2.35 -1.68 -35.74
C PRO A 55 -1.95 -1.46 -37.21
N ASP A 56 -2.86 -1.01 -38.06
CA ASP A 56 -2.75 -1.09 -39.53
C ASP A 56 -1.67 -0.20 -40.17
N ASN A 57 -1.06 0.69 -39.39
CA ASN A 57 0.05 1.52 -39.84
C ASN A 57 1.37 0.92 -39.36
N GLU A 58 2.12 0.28 -40.27
CA GLU A 58 3.34 -0.46 -39.91
C GLU A 58 4.41 0.43 -39.25
N ALA A 59 4.60 1.67 -39.73
CA ALA A 59 5.55 2.60 -39.13
C ALA A 59 5.18 2.95 -37.67
N ARG A 60 3.87 3.09 -37.42
CA ARG A 60 3.32 3.38 -36.09
C ARG A 60 3.33 2.16 -35.17
N LEU A 61 3.10 0.96 -35.70
CA LEU A 61 3.26 -0.29 -34.98
C LEU A 61 4.73 -0.49 -34.55
N ARG A 62 5.69 -0.18 -35.44
CA ARG A 62 7.12 -0.18 -35.10
C ARG A 62 7.45 0.82 -34.00
N GLU A 63 6.86 2.03 -34.04
CA GLU A 63 7.01 3.04 -32.99
C GLU A 63 6.48 2.53 -31.63
N ALA A 64 5.28 1.93 -31.60
CA ALA A 64 4.71 1.34 -30.39
C ALA A 64 5.60 0.22 -29.82
N ARG A 65 6.04 -0.72 -30.66
CA ARG A 65 6.96 -1.80 -30.26
C ARG A 65 8.28 -1.27 -29.73
N PHE A 66 8.87 -0.27 -30.39
CA PHE A 66 10.11 0.35 -29.94
C PHE A 66 9.96 0.97 -28.54
N ARG A 67 8.85 1.68 -28.30
CA ARG A 67 8.58 2.32 -27.00
C ARG A 67 8.23 1.31 -25.90
N ALA A 68 7.72 0.13 -26.26
CA ALA A 68 7.45 -0.97 -25.33
C ALA A 68 8.71 -1.64 -24.78
N ALA A 69 9.86 -1.51 -25.46
CA ALA A 69 11.11 -2.18 -25.11
C ALA A 69 10.91 -3.70 -24.90
N SER A 70 11.01 -4.21 -23.67
CA SER A 70 10.79 -5.64 -23.37
C SER A 70 9.32 -6.05 -23.26
N ALA A 71 8.36 -5.13 -23.46
CA ALA A 71 6.92 -5.35 -23.37
C ALA A 71 6.22 -5.43 -24.74
N VAL A 72 6.95 -5.82 -25.78
CA VAL A 72 6.42 -5.97 -27.15
C VAL A 72 5.29 -7.00 -27.21
N ASP A 73 5.39 -8.06 -26.43
CA ASP A 73 4.35 -9.08 -26.26
C ASP A 73 3.02 -8.50 -25.76
N VAL A 74 3.03 -7.52 -24.84
CA VAL A 74 1.81 -6.84 -24.39
C VAL A 74 1.18 -6.00 -25.50
N VAL A 75 2.01 -5.36 -26.34
CA VAL A 75 1.53 -4.62 -27.51
C VAL A 75 0.97 -5.56 -28.57
N ASP A 76 1.65 -6.67 -28.83
CA ASP A 76 1.26 -7.65 -29.85
C ASP A 76 0.01 -8.44 -29.43
N ALA A 77 -0.19 -8.67 -28.13
CA ALA A 77 -1.38 -9.30 -27.57
C ALA A 77 -2.53 -8.31 -27.29
N ALA A 78 -2.34 -7.01 -27.56
CA ALA A 78 -3.34 -5.99 -27.27
C ALA A 78 -4.63 -6.26 -28.07
N THR A 79 -5.77 -6.28 -27.37
CA THR A 79 -7.07 -6.44 -28.02
C THR A 79 -7.54 -5.09 -28.57
N VAL A 80 -7.92 -5.04 -29.83
CA VAL A 80 -8.45 -3.82 -30.47
C VAL A 80 -9.94 -4.01 -30.72
N VAL A 81 -10.75 -3.07 -30.23
CA VAL A 81 -12.21 -3.08 -30.36
C VAL A 81 -12.71 -1.74 -30.89
N SER A 82 -13.92 -1.73 -31.44
CA SER A 82 -14.45 -0.54 -32.13
C SER A 82 -15.19 0.41 -31.18
N THR A 83 -15.78 -0.12 -30.11
CA THR A 83 -16.60 0.65 -29.17
C THR A 83 -16.17 0.43 -27.72
N LEU A 84 -16.51 1.39 -26.85
CA LEU A 84 -16.27 1.23 -25.42
C LEU A 84 -17.11 0.09 -24.83
N ALA A 85 -18.32 -0.15 -25.34
CA ALA A 85 -19.20 -1.23 -24.89
C ALA A 85 -18.51 -2.61 -25.05
N GLU A 86 -17.97 -2.88 -26.24
CA GLU A 86 -17.18 -4.11 -26.50
C GLU A 86 -16.01 -4.29 -25.51
N ALA A 87 -15.43 -3.18 -25.02
CA ALA A 87 -14.32 -3.24 -24.08
C ALA A 87 -14.72 -3.54 -22.64
N ILE A 88 -15.99 -3.37 -22.25
CA ILE A 88 -16.43 -3.40 -20.84
C ILE A 88 -17.68 -4.25 -20.56
N ASP A 89 -18.38 -4.75 -21.57
CA ASP A 89 -19.68 -5.44 -21.39
C ASP A 89 -19.60 -6.70 -20.51
N ASP A 90 -18.42 -7.32 -20.41
CA ASP A 90 -18.13 -8.48 -19.57
C ASP A 90 -17.60 -8.13 -18.16
N CYS A 91 -17.38 -6.84 -17.88
CA CYS A 91 -16.72 -6.38 -16.65
C CYS A 91 -17.72 -6.16 -15.50
N THR A 92 -17.40 -6.69 -14.31
CA THR A 92 -18.18 -6.46 -13.08
C THR A 92 -17.81 -5.14 -12.39
N LEU A 93 -16.64 -4.59 -12.71
CA LEU A 93 -16.20 -3.27 -12.27
C LEU A 93 -15.47 -2.51 -13.37
N VAL A 94 -15.90 -1.28 -13.60
CA VAL A 94 -15.35 -0.32 -14.55
C VAL A 94 -14.95 0.94 -13.80
N ILE A 95 -13.66 1.26 -13.84
CA ILE A 95 -13.06 2.43 -13.20
C ILE A 95 -12.58 3.39 -14.29
N GLY A 96 -13.03 4.64 -14.28
CA GLY A 96 -12.62 5.65 -15.26
C GLY A 96 -11.65 6.68 -14.67
N ALA A 97 -10.46 6.85 -15.27
CA ALA A 97 -9.49 7.86 -14.83
C ALA A 97 -9.87 9.28 -15.30
N SER A 98 -9.92 10.23 -14.38
CA SER A 98 -10.24 11.64 -14.64
C SER A 98 -9.42 12.61 -13.79
N ALA A 99 -8.85 13.63 -14.45
CA ALA A 99 -8.17 14.74 -13.77
C ALA A 99 -9.16 15.79 -13.20
N ARG A 100 -10.46 15.72 -13.53
CA ARG A 100 -11.45 16.75 -13.16
C ARG A 100 -12.53 16.20 -12.24
N SER A 101 -12.75 16.88 -11.12
CA SER A 101 -14.00 16.81 -10.35
C SER A 101 -15.11 17.45 -11.19
N ARG A 102 -16.03 16.64 -11.74
CA ARG A 102 -17.15 17.13 -12.56
C ARG A 102 -18.41 17.30 -11.70
N ARG A 103 -19.39 18.03 -12.25
CA ARG A 103 -20.61 18.55 -11.57
C ARG A 103 -21.54 17.52 -10.91
N VAL A 104 -21.37 16.22 -11.18
CA VAL A 104 -22.21 15.15 -10.64
C VAL A 104 -21.39 14.38 -9.60
N PRO A 105 -21.90 14.16 -8.37
CA PRO A 105 -21.18 13.43 -7.33
C PRO A 105 -21.12 11.95 -7.69
N TRP A 106 -20.02 11.54 -8.31
CA TRP A 106 -19.65 10.14 -8.48
C TRP A 106 -18.72 9.71 -7.34
N PRO A 107 -18.66 8.42 -6.99
CA PRO A 107 -17.67 7.92 -6.04
C PRO A 107 -16.27 8.17 -6.59
N LEU A 108 -15.63 9.22 -6.08
CA LEU A 108 -14.25 9.57 -6.39
C LEU A 108 -13.34 8.70 -5.52
N VAL A 109 -12.40 8.02 -6.16
CA VAL A 109 -11.39 7.21 -5.48
C VAL A 109 -10.01 7.66 -5.90
N ASP A 110 -9.05 7.60 -5.00
CA ASP A 110 -7.64 7.75 -5.36
C ASP A 110 -7.07 6.46 -6.01
N ALA A 111 -5.81 6.51 -6.44
CA ALA A 111 -5.17 5.36 -7.10
C ALA A 111 -5.03 4.13 -6.20
N ARG A 112 -4.87 4.34 -4.89
CA ARG A 112 -4.74 3.26 -3.90
C ARG A 112 -6.09 2.63 -3.57
N GLU A 113 -7.12 3.44 -3.40
CA GLU A 113 -8.49 3.00 -3.22
C GLU A 113 -9.00 2.25 -4.45
N ALA A 114 -8.69 2.74 -5.65
CA ALA A 114 -8.97 2.04 -6.90
C ALA A 114 -8.27 0.68 -6.96
N ALA A 115 -6.98 0.62 -6.60
CA ALA A 115 -6.23 -0.64 -6.56
C ALA A 115 -6.84 -1.66 -5.59
N ARG A 116 -7.23 -1.24 -4.38
CA ARG A 116 -7.93 -2.12 -3.42
C ARG A 116 -9.25 -2.63 -3.98
N ALA A 117 -10.06 -1.76 -4.60
CA ALA A 117 -11.31 -2.16 -5.23
C ALA A 117 -11.09 -3.18 -6.37
N VAL A 118 -10.02 -3.04 -7.14
CA VAL A 118 -9.63 -4.03 -8.17
C VAL A 118 -9.36 -5.38 -7.51
N LEU A 119 -8.54 -5.42 -6.46
CA LEU A 119 -8.20 -6.66 -5.76
C LEU A 119 -9.42 -7.36 -5.13
N ASP A 120 -10.35 -6.59 -4.57
CA ASP A 120 -11.58 -7.12 -3.97
C ASP A 120 -12.54 -7.71 -5.02
N GLU A 121 -12.49 -7.19 -6.26
CA GLU A 121 -13.44 -7.52 -7.31
C GLU A 121 -12.96 -8.62 -8.26
N VAL A 122 -11.65 -8.74 -8.49
CA VAL A 122 -11.05 -9.76 -9.36
C VAL A 122 -11.51 -11.20 -9.04
N PRO A 123 -11.73 -11.62 -7.78
CA PRO A 123 -12.32 -12.92 -7.48
C PRO A 123 -13.73 -13.12 -8.04
N ARG A 124 -14.51 -12.04 -8.19
CA ARG A 124 -15.92 -12.04 -8.61
C ARG A 124 -16.10 -11.89 -10.12
N GLY A 125 -15.19 -11.22 -10.82
CA GLY A 125 -15.33 -11.00 -12.26
C GLY A 125 -14.20 -10.22 -12.92
N GLU A 126 -14.44 -9.83 -14.16
CA GLU A 126 -13.54 -9.03 -14.99
C GLU A 126 -13.55 -7.55 -14.54
N VAL A 127 -12.39 -6.91 -14.54
CA VAL A 127 -12.25 -5.51 -14.13
C VAL A 127 -11.61 -4.70 -15.26
N ALA A 128 -12.22 -3.58 -15.62
CA ALA A 128 -11.69 -2.64 -16.60
C ALA A 128 -11.29 -1.31 -15.95
N ILE A 129 -10.09 -0.82 -16.29
CA ILE A 129 -9.63 0.52 -15.91
C ILE A 129 -9.44 1.34 -17.18
N LEU A 130 -10.25 2.38 -17.35
CA LEU A 130 -10.32 3.20 -18.55
C LEU A 130 -9.42 4.44 -18.43
N PHE A 131 -8.64 4.67 -19.48
CA PHE A 131 -7.80 5.83 -19.68
C PHE A 131 -8.20 6.50 -21.00
N GLY A 132 -8.50 7.79 -20.94
CA GLY A 132 -8.98 8.53 -22.11
C GLY A 132 -7.88 9.09 -23.01
N ARG A 133 -8.33 9.87 -23.99
CA ARG A 133 -7.51 10.59 -24.97
C ARG A 133 -6.52 11.53 -24.31
N GLU A 134 -5.36 11.74 -24.92
CA GLU A 134 -4.29 12.58 -24.36
C GLU A 134 -4.69 14.05 -24.14
N SER A 135 -5.51 14.61 -25.04
CA SER A 135 -5.88 16.02 -25.03
C SER A 135 -7.15 16.34 -24.23
N SER A 136 -8.08 15.38 -24.15
CA SER A 136 -9.43 15.62 -23.61
C SER A 136 -9.87 14.61 -22.55
N GLY A 137 -9.11 13.55 -22.32
CA GLY A 137 -9.45 12.46 -21.41
C GLY A 137 -10.70 11.69 -21.86
N LEU A 138 -11.43 11.16 -20.89
CA LEU A 138 -12.71 10.49 -21.10
C LEU A 138 -13.84 11.51 -21.27
N THR A 139 -14.76 11.23 -22.19
CA THR A 139 -15.98 12.02 -22.36
C THR A 139 -16.92 11.81 -21.16
N THR A 140 -17.91 12.68 -21.02
CA THR A 140 -18.92 12.51 -19.97
C THR A 140 -19.71 11.21 -20.15
N GLU A 141 -19.98 10.82 -21.40
CA GLU A 141 -20.71 9.60 -21.73
C GLU A 141 -19.90 8.34 -21.39
N GLU A 142 -18.59 8.36 -21.63
CA GLU A 142 -17.66 7.28 -21.24
C GLU A 142 -17.55 7.16 -19.71
N LEU A 143 -17.40 8.29 -19.00
CA LEU A 143 -17.36 8.31 -17.54
C LEU A 143 -18.69 7.85 -16.91
N ALA A 144 -19.82 8.08 -17.58
CA ALA A 144 -21.12 7.62 -17.10
C ALA A 144 -21.29 6.09 -17.16
N ARG A 145 -20.41 5.39 -17.90
CA ARG A 145 -20.36 3.91 -17.93
C ARG A 145 -19.49 3.32 -16.81
N CYS A 146 -18.81 4.17 -16.04
CA CYS A 146 -17.92 3.74 -14.95
C CYS A 146 -18.67 3.73 -13.60
N GLN A 147 -18.41 2.73 -12.77
CA GLN A 147 -18.95 2.69 -11.40
C GLN A 147 -18.10 3.52 -10.43
N ARG A 148 -16.82 3.73 -10.73
CA ARG A 148 -15.91 4.57 -9.93
C ARG A 148 -15.12 5.51 -10.81
N HIS A 149 -14.88 6.72 -10.32
CA HIS A 149 -14.01 7.69 -10.99
C HIS A 149 -12.70 7.76 -10.23
N LEU A 150 -11.63 7.40 -10.91
CA LEU A 150 -10.28 7.46 -10.37
C LEU A 150 -9.70 8.86 -10.57
N HIS A 151 -9.24 9.47 -9.49
CA HIS A 151 -8.48 10.71 -9.53
C HIS A 151 -7.07 10.50 -8.99
N ILE A 152 -6.07 10.79 -9.82
CA ILE A 152 -4.68 10.79 -9.40
C ILE A 152 -4.35 12.18 -8.85
N ALA A 153 -4.04 12.26 -7.57
CA ALA A 153 -3.63 13.50 -6.94
C ALA A 153 -2.37 14.05 -7.63
N THR A 154 -2.48 15.27 -8.13
CA THR A 154 -1.43 15.99 -8.88
C THR A 154 -1.35 17.42 -8.36
N ASP A 155 -0.31 18.15 -8.77
CA ASP A 155 -0.19 19.57 -8.43
C ASP A 155 -1.40 20.34 -8.99
N PRO A 156 -2.14 21.11 -8.17
CA PRO A 156 -3.26 21.92 -8.64
C PRO A 156 -2.90 22.91 -9.78
N ALA A 157 -1.64 23.34 -9.86
CA ALA A 157 -1.14 24.20 -10.92
C ALA A 157 -0.87 23.45 -12.25
N TYR A 158 -0.70 22.12 -12.20
CA TYR A 158 -0.47 21.30 -13.39
C TYR A 158 -0.99 19.86 -13.18
N THR A 159 -2.25 19.64 -13.55
CA THR A 159 -2.99 18.40 -13.28
C THR A 159 -2.95 17.39 -14.43
N SER A 160 -2.34 17.74 -15.55
CA SER A 160 -2.37 16.92 -16.77
C SER A 160 -1.22 15.92 -16.80
N LEU A 161 -1.51 14.65 -16.49
CA LEU A 161 -0.56 13.55 -16.66
C LEU A 161 -0.59 13.02 -18.10
N ASN A 162 0.59 12.61 -18.61
CA ASN A 162 0.63 11.76 -19.79
C ASN A 162 -0.08 10.42 -19.49
N VAL A 163 -0.81 9.88 -20.46
CA VAL A 163 -1.63 8.66 -20.27
C VAL A 163 -0.82 7.47 -19.78
N ALA A 164 0.40 7.24 -20.31
CA ALA A 164 1.25 6.15 -19.86
C ALA A 164 1.77 6.37 -18.42
N MET A 165 1.97 7.63 -18.01
CA MET A 165 2.33 7.96 -16.62
C MET A 165 1.16 7.71 -15.67
N ALA A 166 -0.07 8.07 -16.07
CA ALA A 166 -1.26 7.75 -15.30
C ALA A 166 -1.44 6.23 -15.14
N MET A 167 -1.29 5.47 -16.23
CA MET A 167 -1.33 4.01 -16.20
C MET A 167 -0.21 3.43 -15.32
N GLN A 168 0.99 4.01 -15.33
CA GLN A 168 2.10 3.59 -14.48
C GLN A 168 1.77 3.72 -12.99
N ILE A 169 1.17 4.84 -12.57
CA ILE A 169 0.78 5.07 -11.17
C ILE A 169 -0.26 4.04 -10.73
N VAL A 170 -1.27 3.78 -11.57
CA VAL A 170 -2.33 2.82 -11.27
C VAL A 170 -1.78 1.39 -11.21
N ALA A 171 -1.00 0.98 -12.21
CA ALA A 171 -0.38 -0.34 -12.24
C ALA A 171 0.56 -0.55 -11.03
N TYR A 172 1.27 0.50 -10.61
CA TYR A 172 2.10 0.47 -9.42
C TYR A 172 1.26 0.28 -8.14
N GLU A 173 0.18 1.04 -7.95
CA GLU A 173 -0.69 0.90 -6.77
C GLU A 173 -1.40 -0.47 -6.73
N ILE A 174 -1.76 -1.06 -7.88
CA ILE A 174 -2.26 -2.45 -7.95
C ILE A 174 -1.20 -3.43 -7.46
N ARG A 175 0.04 -3.30 -7.94
CA ARG A 175 1.16 -4.14 -7.50
C ARG A 175 1.44 -3.97 -6.01
N GLN A 176 1.49 -2.74 -5.50
CA GLN A 176 1.70 -2.47 -4.08
C GLN A 176 0.56 -3.04 -3.24
N SER A 177 -0.70 -2.84 -3.63
CA SER A 177 -1.84 -3.38 -2.90
C SER A 177 -1.83 -4.91 -2.87
N TRP A 178 -1.39 -5.56 -3.95
CA TRP A 178 -1.26 -7.02 -3.99
C TRP A 178 -0.10 -7.52 -3.13
N LEU A 179 1.05 -6.82 -3.18
CA LEU A 179 2.16 -7.10 -2.30
C LEU A 179 1.75 -6.90 -0.84
N ASP A 180 1.04 -5.85 -0.47
CA ASP A 180 0.56 -5.62 0.89
C ASP A 180 -0.46 -6.66 1.35
N ALA A 181 -1.32 -7.14 0.43
CA ALA A 181 -2.26 -8.21 0.72
C ALA A 181 -1.57 -9.56 0.96
N GLY A 182 -0.51 -9.87 0.18
CA GLY A 182 0.28 -11.10 0.31
C GLY A 182 1.43 -11.02 1.33
N ALA A 183 1.92 -9.82 1.62
CA ALA A 183 2.99 -9.49 2.56
C ALA A 183 2.44 -8.90 3.85
N ARG A 184 1.16 -9.13 4.16
CA ARG A 184 0.76 -9.22 5.55
C ARG A 184 1.26 -10.58 6.04
N PRO A 185 2.47 -10.70 6.63
CA PRO A 185 2.66 -11.85 7.50
C PRO A 185 1.47 -11.83 8.48
N PRO A 186 0.96 -12.99 8.92
CA PRO A 186 0.21 -12.95 10.18
C PRO A 186 1.05 -12.07 11.10
N GLU A 187 0.46 -11.01 11.70
CA GLU A 187 1.17 -10.29 12.76
C GLU A 187 1.85 -11.38 13.59
N PRO A 188 3.18 -11.32 13.82
CA PRO A 188 3.88 -12.41 14.48
C PRO A 188 2.98 -12.82 15.62
N ALA A 189 2.48 -14.06 15.56
CA ALA A 189 1.49 -14.51 16.52
C ALA A 189 2.28 -14.58 17.81
N TRP A 190 2.34 -13.44 18.52
CA TRP A 190 2.94 -13.34 19.81
C TRP A 190 2.22 -14.42 20.59
N ASP A 191 2.95 -15.46 20.91
CA ASP A 191 2.47 -16.69 21.53
C ASP A 191 1.89 -16.42 22.93
N ARG A 192 1.95 -15.15 23.35
CA ARG A 192 1.48 -14.60 24.60
C ARG A 192 0.66 -13.33 24.35
N PRO A 193 -0.41 -13.11 25.14
CA PRO A 193 -1.16 -11.87 25.09
C PRO A 193 -0.28 -10.69 25.50
N TRP A 194 -0.54 -9.53 24.89
CA TRP A 194 0.04 -8.27 25.29
C TRP A 194 -0.24 -8.01 26.77
N ALA A 195 0.75 -7.44 27.46
CA ALA A 195 0.55 -7.01 28.81
C ALA A 195 -0.47 -5.86 28.88
N GLU A 196 -1.38 -5.94 29.84
CA GLU A 196 -2.26 -4.83 30.15
C GLU A 196 -1.44 -3.62 30.66
N ALA A 197 -1.96 -2.41 30.45
CA ALA A 197 -1.29 -1.19 30.91
C ALA A 197 -0.94 -1.25 32.41
N ALA A 198 -1.81 -1.84 33.23
CA ALA A 198 -1.57 -2.04 34.65
C ALA A 198 -0.32 -2.89 34.96
N ALA A 199 -0.02 -3.90 34.14
CA ALA A 199 1.18 -4.72 34.32
C ALA A 199 2.46 -3.94 33.97
N VAL A 200 2.40 -3.07 32.96
CA VAL A 200 3.50 -2.16 32.59
C VAL A 200 3.73 -1.10 33.68
N GLU A 201 2.65 -0.56 34.27
CA GLU A 201 2.75 0.35 35.42
C GLU A 201 3.42 -0.33 36.61
N GLY A 202 3.00 -1.54 36.98
CA GLY A 202 3.61 -2.29 38.08
C GLY A 202 5.09 -2.62 37.86
N LEU A 203 5.51 -2.81 36.60
CA LEU A 203 6.94 -2.93 36.26
C LEU A 203 7.68 -1.61 36.46
N LEU A 204 7.09 -0.47 36.06
CA LEU A 204 7.69 0.85 36.22
C LEU A 204 7.82 1.25 37.70
N GLU A 205 6.81 0.94 38.52
CA GLU A 205 6.86 1.14 39.97
C GLU A 205 7.99 0.32 40.61
N HIS A 206 8.05 -0.98 40.29
CA HIS A 206 9.12 -1.86 40.77
C HIS A 206 10.50 -1.36 40.33
N LEU A 207 10.63 -0.91 39.08
CA LEU A 207 11.88 -0.32 38.57
C LEU A 207 12.27 0.93 39.37
N SER A 208 11.32 1.84 39.62
CA SER A 208 11.55 3.05 40.42
C SER A 208 12.08 2.70 41.82
N GLU A 209 11.45 1.74 42.49
CA GLU A 209 11.89 1.29 43.81
C GLU A 209 13.31 0.72 43.79
N VAL A 210 13.64 -0.10 42.80
CA VAL A 210 15.00 -0.65 42.68
C VAL A 210 16.02 0.46 42.47
N LEU A 211 15.74 1.41 41.58
CA LEU A 211 16.63 2.54 41.29
C LEU A 211 16.84 3.42 42.53
N ASP A 212 15.80 3.64 43.32
CA ASP A 212 15.85 4.39 44.59
C ASP A 212 16.66 3.67 45.67
N GLN A 213 16.60 2.34 45.71
CA GLN A 213 17.31 1.53 46.70
C GLN A 213 18.80 1.39 46.38
N VAL A 214 19.17 1.38 45.10
CA VAL A 214 20.59 1.35 44.66
C VAL A 214 21.20 2.74 44.52
N ASN A 215 20.47 3.80 44.89
CA ASN A 215 20.87 5.21 44.77
C ASN A 215 21.35 5.58 43.35
N TYR A 216 20.63 5.13 42.31
CA TYR A 216 21.01 5.36 40.91
C TYR A 216 20.95 6.84 40.50
N TYR A 217 20.00 7.59 41.04
CA TYR A 217 19.87 9.05 40.89
C TYR A 217 19.71 9.71 42.26
N ASP A 218 19.97 11.01 42.35
CA ASP A 218 19.72 11.79 43.56
C ASP A 218 18.20 11.90 43.79
N ARG A 219 17.73 11.49 44.98
CA ARG A 219 16.30 11.55 45.34
C ARG A 219 15.74 12.97 45.33
N ARG A 220 16.61 13.99 45.48
CA ARG A 220 16.21 15.41 45.45
C ARG A 220 16.03 15.92 44.01
N GLU A 221 16.60 15.22 43.03
CA GLU A 221 16.52 15.59 41.62
C GLU A 221 16.50 14.32 40.74
N PRO A 222 15.41 13.52 40.77
CA PRO A 222 15.33 12.24 40.06
C PRO A 222 15.41 12.37 38.53
N GLY A 223 15.45 13.61 38.01
CA GLY A 223 15.58 13.93 36.60
C GLY A 223 14.39 13.44 35.76
N GLN A 224 14.65 13.16 34.49
CA GLN A 224 13.66 12.62 33.54
C GLN A 224 13.75 11.10 33.37
N VAL A 225 14.46 10.40 34.26
CA VAL A 225 14.78 8.97 34.10
C VAL A 225 13.50 8.15 34.01
N MET A 226 12.61 8.24 35.01
CA MET A 226 11.35 7.48 35.01
C MET A 226 10.40 7.89 33.88
N LEU A 227 10.39 9.17 33.48
CA LEU A 227 9.62 9.63 32.33
C LEU A 227 10.12 9.00 31.01
N ARG A 228 11.44 8.87 30.85
CA ARG A 228 12.06 8.23 29.68
C ARG A 228 11.85 6.72 29.69
N MET A 229 11.95 6.07 30.85
CA MET A 229 11.64 4.64 31.01
C MET A 229 10.18 4.34 30.68
N ARG A 230 9.25 5.19 31.16
CA ARG A 230 7.83 5.12 30.81
C ARG A 230 7.63 5.23 29.29
N ARG A 231 8.21 6.24 28.62
CA ARG A 231 8.12 6.35 27.14
C ARG A 231 8.73 5.14 26.42
N LEU A 232 9.80 4.54 26.95
CA LEU A 232 10.43 3.36 26.39
C LEU A 232 9.49 2.15 26.47
N PHE A 233 8.98 1.81 27.64
CA PHE A 233 8.19 0.60 27.85
C PHE A 233 6.79 0.67 27.20
N PHE A 234 6.20 1.86 27.12
CA PHE A 234 4.92 2.06 26.43
C PHE A 234 4.99 1.95 24.91
N ARG A 235 6.14 2.28 24.27
CA ARG A 235 6.28 2.15 22.80
C ARG A 235 6.71 0.75 22.36
N THR A 236 7.35 -0.03 23.23
CA THR A 236 7.83 -1.39 22.90
C THR A 236 6.74 -2.44 22.88
N ARG A 237 5.56 -2.18 23.48
CA ARG A 237 4.44 -3.14 23.58
C ARG A 237 4.87 -4.51 24.09
N LEU A 238 5.17 -4.61 25.38
CA LEU A 238 5.63 -5.87 25.98
C LEU A 238 4.48 -6.89 26.13
N ASP A 239 4.81 -8.17 26.06
CA ASP A 239 3.93 -9.26 26.47
C ASP A 239 4.02 -9.57 27.98
N GLN A 240 3.12 -10.43 28.48
CA GLN A 240 3.09 -10.77 29.91
C GLN A 240 4.33 -11.56 30.38
N VAL A 241 4.95 -12.35 29.52
CA VAL A 241 6.16 -13.13 29.84
C VAL A 241 7.36 -12.21 29.95
N GLU A 242 7.51 -11.26 29.04
CA GLU A 242 8.56 -10.24 29.06
C GLU A 242 8.47 -9.38 30.33
N ILE A 243 7.27 -8.95 30.74
CA ILE A 243 7.08 -8.26 32.02
C ILE A 243 7.55 -9.13 33.19
N ASN A 244 7.18 -10.41 33.21
CA ASN A 244 7.57 -11.33 34.27
C ASN A 244 9.10 -11.52 34.33
N ILE A 245 9.76 -11.62 33.16
CA ILE A 245 11.22 -11.69 33.06
C ILE A 245 11.86 -10.43 33.65
N LEU A 246 11.38 -9.24 33.25
CA LEU A 246 11.91 -7.96 33.73
C LEU A 246 11.70 -7.77 35.23
N ARG A 247 10.52 -8.09 35.77
CA ARG A 247 10.27 -8.08 37.23
C ARG A 247 11.12 -9.11 37.97
N GLY A 248 11.33 -10.28 37.38
CA GLY A 248 12.24 -11.30 37.92
C GLY A 248 13.69 -10.81 37.98
N LEU A 249 14.14 -10.09 36.95
CA LEU A 249 15.45 -9.45 36.91
C LEU A 249 15.59 -8.40 38.03
N LEU A 250 14.62 -7.50 38.17
CA LEU A 250 14.60 -6.50 39.25
C LEU A 250 14.62 -7.13 40.65
N THR A 251 13.82 -8.19 40.85
CA THR A 251 13.80 -8.96 42.10
C THR A 251 15.18 -9.55 42.41
N ASN A 252 15.86 -10.12 41.41
CA ASN A 252 17.20 -10.68 41.59
C ASN A 252 18.24 -9.61 41.91
N VAL A 253 18.14 -8.42 41.30
CA VAL A 253 18.99 -7.27 41.65
C VAL A 253 18.80 -6.89 43.12
N GLN A 254 17.55 -6.75 43.58
CA GLN A 254 17.25 -6.43 44.99
C GLN A 254 17.80 -7.47 45.96
N LYS A 255 17.67 -8.77 45.63
CA LYS A 255 18.22 -9.86 46.45
C LYS A 255 19.74 -9.78 46.56
N ARG A 256 20.45 -9.62 45.45
CA ARG A 256 21.93 -9.58 45.45
C ARG A 256 22.49 -8.32 46.12
N ALA A 257 21.77 -7.21 46.05
CA ALA A 257 22.13 -5.98 46.73
C ALA A 257 21.80 -6.00 48.24
N GLY A 258 21.20 -7.08 48.77
CA GLY A 258 20.81 -7.17 50.19
C GLY A 258 19.63 -6.27 50.55
N LEU A 259 18.78 -5.94 49.57
CA LEU A 259 17.67 -4.99 49.70
C LEU A 259 16.30 -5.67 49.90
N ALA A 260 16.25 -7.00 49.81
CA ALA A 260 15.02 -7.77 49.99
C ALA A 260 14.53 -7.69 51.46
N GLY A 261 13.43 -6.96 51.69
CA GLY A 261 12.73 -6.91 52.99
C GLY A 261 12.75 -5.57 53.77
N LYS A 262 13.23 -4.47 53.19
CA LYS A 262 13.25 -3.16 53.89
C LYS A 262 11.98 -2.29 53.75
N GLY A 263 10.99 -2.71 52.96
CA GLY A 263 9.76 -1.95 52.75
C GLY A 263 8.64 -2.26 53.74
N SER A 264 8.81 -1.93 55.04
CA SER A 264 7.67 -1.84 56.00
C SER A 264 8.02 -1.29 57.41
N ARG A 265 9.17 -0.66 57.68
CA ARG A 265 9.54 -0.31 59.09
C ARG A 265 9.55 1.16 59.53
N ASP A 266 9.38 2.14 58.65
CA ASP A 266 9.48 3.56 59.06
C ASP A 266 8.17 4.36 58.89
N ALA A 267 7.02 3.76 59.25
CA ALA A 267 5.74 4.48 59.36
C ALA A 267 5.25 4.62 60.81
N ASN A 268 6.14 4.48 61.79
CA ASN A 268 5.80 4.74 63.18
C ASN A 268 7.06 5.23 63.91
N LEU A 269 7.30 6.54 63.82
CA LEU A 269 7.97 7.39 64.81
C LEU A 269 7.87 8.84 64.28
N ASP A 270 7.23 9.66 65.12
CA ASP A 270 6.89 11.10 65.03
C ASP A 270 5.66 11.52 64.21
#